data_AF-A0A6F8PTM4-F1
#
_entry.id   AF-A0A6F8PTM4-F1
#
_cell.length_a   1.000
_cell.length_b   1.000
_cell.length_c   1.000
_cell.angle_alpha   90.00
_cell.angle_beta   90.00
_cell.angle_gamma   90.00
#
_symmetry.space_group_name_H-M   'P 1'
#
loop_
_entity.id
_entity.type
_entity.pdbx_description
1 polymer ?
#
loop_
_entity_poly.entity_id
_entity_poly.type
_entity_poly.pdbx_seq_one_letter_code
_entity_poly.pdbx_strand_id
1 'polypeptide(L)'
;MGKLALTFPLVRSLLMDESTLLAHRSFWCQEPSPSKAECLDALTQEERAMYLGLVEHRWQKSLRLEQERIALPFLKKRLEAL
;
A
#
# COMPACT_ATOMS: atom_id res chain seq x y z
N MET A 1 7.83 -6.92 -4.49
CA MET A 1 6.94 -7.61 -3.53
C MET A 1 6.31 -8.88 -4.09
N GLY A 2 5.88 -8.94 -5.36
CA GLY A 2 5.23 -10.14 -5.94
C GLY A 2 6.01 -11.45 -5.77
N LYS A 3 7.33 -11.45 -6.02
CA LYS A 3 8.19 -12.62 -5.80
C LYS A 3 8.15 -13.19 -4.39
N LEU A 4 8.04 -12.34 -3.36
CA LEU A 4 8.01 -12.81 -1.97
C LEU A 4 6.71 -13.55 -1.66
N ALA A 5 5.57 -13.02 -2.12
CA ALA A 5 4.26 -13.62 -1.90
C ALA A 5 4.07 -14.93 -2.68
N LEU A 6 4.66 -15.04 -3.88
CA LEU A 6 4.66 -16.30 -4.64
C LEU A 6 5.39 -17.43 -3.89
N THR A 7 6.45 -17.11 -3.14
CA THR A 7 7.20 -18.10 -2.35
C THR A 7 6.59 -18.31 -0.96
N PHE A 8 6.01 -17.27 -0.36
CA PHE A 8 5.42 -17.31 0.98
C PHE A 8 3.99 -16.75 0.95
N PRO A 9 2.98 -17.59 0.67
CA PRO A 9 1.60 -17.14 0.43
C PRO A 9 0.91 -16.54 1.66
N LEU A 10 1.50 -16.69 2.85
CA LEU A 10 0.98 -16.13 4.10
C LEU A 10 1.53 -14.74 4.42
N VAL A 11 2.48 -14.22 3.63
CA VAL A 11 3.00 -12.86 3.81
C VAL A 11 1.92 -11.86 3.44
N ARG A 12 1.75 -10.84 4.29
CA ARG A 12 0.84 -9.72 4.05
C ARG A 12 1.60 -8.41 4.13
N SER A 13 1.20 -7.43 3.32
CA SER A 13 1.75 -6.07 3.43
C SER A 13 1.11 -5.36 4.62
N LEU A 14 1.91 -4.64 5.39
CA LEU A 14 1.39 -3.74 6.41
C LEU A 14 1.12 -2.37 5.76
N LEU A 15 0.09 -1.67 6.25
CA LEU A 15 -0.23 -0.30 5.83
C LEU A 15 -0.62 -0.14 4.35
N MET A 16 -1.03 -1.22 3.68
CA MET A 16 -1.44 -1.25 2.27
C MET A 16 -2.97 -1.26 2.13
N ASP A 17 -3.63 -0.24 2.69
CA ASP A 17 -5.08 -0.09 2.64
C ASP A 17 -5.49 1.37 2.45
N GLU A 18 -6.68 1.60 1.91
CA GLU A 18 -7.18 2.94 1.59
C GLU A 18 -7.30 3.83 2.84
N SER A 19 -7.70 3.27 3.99
CA SER A 19 -7.83 4.05 5.22
C SER A 19 -6.48 4.59 5.69
N THR A 20 -5.42 3.78 5.58
CA THR A 20 -4.05 4.21 5.87
C THR A 20 -3.57 5.27 4.89
N LEU A 21 -3.85 5.10 3.59
CA LEU A 21 -3.50 6.05 2.54
C LEU A 21 -4.13 7.43 2.79
N LEU A 22 -5.44 7.46 3.06
CA LEU A 22 -6.20 8.69 3.28
C LEU A 22 -5.86 9.38 4.61
N ALA A 23 -5.52 8.62 5.65
CA ALA A 23 -5.11 9.16 6.94
C ALA A 23 -3.78 9.94 6.87
N HIS A 24 -2.93 9.66 5.87
CA HIS A 24 -1.59 10.23 5.75
C HIS A 24 -1.40 11.06 4.47
N ARG A 25 -2.42 11.85 4.11
CA ARG A 25 -2.35 12.81 2.98
C ARG A 25 -1.14 13.73 3.02
N SER A 26 -0.69 14.12 4.22
CA SER A 26 0.51 14.93 4.40
C SER A 26 1.82 14.27 3.95
N PHE A 27 1.82 12.95 3.75
CA PHE A 27 2.97 12.16 3.30
C PHE A 27 2.79 11.66 1.86
N TRP A 28 1.84 12.23 1.12
CA TRP A 28 1.71 11.96 -0.30
C TRP A 28 2.80 12.68 -1.08
N CYS A 29 3.45 11.96 -1.97
CA CYS A 29 4.38 12.51 -2.95
C CYS A 29 4.00 12.04 -4.36
N GLN A 30 4.66 12.61 -5.36
CA GLN A 30 4.54 12.16 -6.74
C GLN A 30 5.70 11.25 -7.10
N GLU A 31 5.41 10.05 -7.56
CA GLU A 31 6.36 9.10 -8.12
C GLU A 31 6.09 8.97 -9.63
N PRO A 32 6.90 9.61 -10.49
CA PRO A 32 6.68 9.60 -11.94
C PRO A 32 6.72 8.20 -12.56
N SER A 33 7.46 7.28 -11.93
CA SER A 33 7.69 5.92 -12.40
C SER A 33 7.36 4.92 -11.29
N PRO A 34 6.07 4.70 -10.98
CA PRO A 34 5.69 3.80 -9.90
C PRO A 34 6.07 2.36 -10.23
N SER A 35 6.56 1.63 -9.22
CA SER A 35 6.84 0.20 -9.37
C SER A 35 5.54 -0.56 -9.64
N LYS A 36 5.50 -1.38 -10.69
CA LYS A 36 4.33 -2.22 -10.99
C LYS A 36 4.32 -3.44 -10.06
N ALA A 37 3.13 -3.79 -9.57
CA ALA A 37 2.95 -5.06 -8.88
C ALA A 37 3.10 -6.21 -9.89
N GLU A 38 4.03 -7.14 -9.62
CA GLU A 38 4.31 -8.28 -10.49
C GLU A 38 3.24 -9.39 -10.38
N CYS A 39 2.54 -9.49 -9.24
CA CYS A 39 1.60 -10.57 -8.95
C CYS A 39 0.33 -10.03 -8.30
N LEU A 40 -0.65 -9.61 -9.11
CA LEU A 40 -1.91 -9.05 -8.62
C LEU A 40 -2.82 -10.10 -7.98
N ASP A 41 -2.74 -11.36 -8.43
CA ASP A 41 -3.58 -12.45 -7.90
C ASP A 41 -3.17 -12.89 -6.50
N ALA A 42 -1.96 -12.51 -6.07
CA ALA A 42 -1.45 -12.79 -4.72
C ALA A 42 -1.79 -11.69 -3.71
N LEU A 43 -2.38 -10.56 -4.16
CA LEU A 43 -2.82 -9.49 -3.27
C LEU A 43 -4.17 -9.85 -2.64
N THR A 44 -4.40 -9.37 -1.41
CA THR A 44 -5.76 -9.41 -0.86
C THR A 44 -6.70 -8.50 -1.67
N GLN A 45 -8.01 -8.65 -1.46
CA GLN A 45 -9.00 -7.82 -2.13
C GLN A 45 -8.79 -6.32 -1.84
N GLU A 46 -8.45 -5.98 -0.60
CA GLU A 46 -8.18 -4.62 -0.15
C GLU A 46 -6.90 -4.06 -0.76
N GLU A 47 -5.81 -4.84 -0.74
CA GLU A 47 -4.54 -4.47 -1.35
C GLU A 47 -4.71 -4.23 -2.87
N ARG A 48 -5.44 -5.12 -3.55
CA ARG A 48 -5.72 -4.99 -4.98
C ARG A 48 -6.56 -3.75 -5.29
N ALA A 49 -7.59 -3.47 -4.50
CA ALA A 49 -8.43 -2.28 -4.68
C ALA A 49 -7.63 -0.99 -4.47
N MET A 50 -6.76 -0.96 -3.46
CA MET A 50 -5.85 0.15 -3.18
C MET A 50 -4.85 0.35 -4.34
N TYR A 51 -4.20 -0.72 -4.80
CA TYR A 51 -3.26 -0.67 -5.92
C TYR A 51 -3.93 -0.18 -7.21
N LEU A 52 -5.11 -0.70 -7.55
CA LEU A 52 -5.84 -0.26 -8.74
C LEU A 52 -6.20 1.23 -8.65
N GLY A 53 -6.62 1.72 -7.48
CA GLY A 53 -6.88 3.15 -7.27
C GLY A 53 -5.65 4.04 -7.50
N LEU A 54 -4.44 3.55 -7.17
CA LEU A 54 -3.18 4.28 -7.44
C LEU A 54 -2.89 4.35 -8.94
N VAL A 55 -3.02 3.21 -9.64
CA VAL A 55 -2.79 3.08 -11.08
C VAL A 55 -3.81 3.91 -11.87
N GLU A 56 -5.07 3.93 -11.44
CA GLU A 56 -6.16 4.72 -12.03
C GLU A 56 -6.09 6.21 -11.64
N HIS A 57 -5.12 6.60 -10.82
CA HIS A 57 -4.97 7.98 -10.33
C HIS A 57 -6.20 8.52 -9.60
N ARG A 58 -6.91 7.67 -8.86
CA ARG A 58 -8.17 7.99 -8.18
C ARG A 58 -8.05 9.15 -7.18
N TRP A 59 -6.92 9.24 -6.47
CA TRP A 59 -6.71 10.24 -5.43
C TRP A 59 -5.79 11.39 -5.88
N GLN A 60 -4.73 11.09 -6.64
CA GLN A 60 -3.83 12.05 -7.26
C GLN A 60 -3.05 11.36 -8.38
N LYS A 61 -2.64 12.11 -9.41
CA LYS A 61 -1.74 11.62 -10.45
C LYS A 61 -0.40 11.19 -9.84
N SER A 62 0.07 10.00 -10.23
CA SER A 62 1.38 9.45 -9.82
C SER A 62 1.57 9.43 -8.30
N LEU A 63 0.52 9.15 -7.53
CA LEU A 63 0.58 9.18 -6.07
C LEU A 63 1.47 8.05 -5.51
N ARG A 64 2.40 8.41 -4.62
CA ARG A 64 3.11 7.50 -3.71
C ARG A 64 2.90 7.97 -2.28
N LEU A 65 2.75 7.02 -1.37
CA LEU A 65 2.75 7.27 0.07
C LEU A 65 4.15 7.01 0.62
N GLU A 66 4.73 7.99 1.31
CA GLU A 66 5.99 7.81 2.05
C GLU A 66 5.71 7.12 3.40
N GLN A 67 5.50 5.80 3.34
CA GLN A 67 5.20 5.00 4.53
C GLN A 67 6.28 5.08 5.60
N GLU A 68 7.53 5.35 5.22
CA GLU A 68 8.67 5.61 6.12
C GLU A 68 8.47 6.80 7.07
N ARG A 69 7.51 7.69 6.76
CA ARG A 69 7.15 8.86 7.58
C ARG A 69 5.97 8.61 8.52
N ILE A 70 5.31 7.46 8.39
CA ILE A 70 4.20 7.07 9.27
C ILE A 70 4.76 6.75 10.66
N ALA A 71 4.22 7.42 11.68
CA ALA A 71 4.70 7.28 13.04
C ALA A 71 4.46 5.85 13.57
N LEU A 72 5.45 5.29 14.28
CA LEU A 72 5.36 3.96 14.89
C LEU A 72 4.09 3.70 15.72
N PRO A 73 3.51 4.66 16.48
CA PRO A 73 2.25 4.43 17.17
C PRO A 73 1.08 4.05 16.25
N PHE A 74 1.04 4.59 15.02
CA PHE A 74 0.02 4.23 14.04
C PHE A 74 0.20 2.77 13.58
N LEU A 75 1.44 2.39 13.29
CA LEU A 75 1.78 1.01 12.93
C LEU A 75 1.41 0.04 14.05
N LYS A 76 1.74 0.37 15.30
CA LYS A 76 1.41 -0.45 16.47
C LYS A 76 -0.09 -0.69 16.59
N LYS A 77 -0.89 0.37 16.45
CA LYS A 77 -2.36 0.26 16.47
C LYS A 77 -2.89 -0.65 15.38
N ARG A 78 -2.28 -0.61 14.17
CA ARG A 78 -2.69 -1.49 13.07
C ARG A 78 -2.30 -2.94 13.33
N LEU A 79 -1.12 -3.19 13.89
CA LEU A 79 -0.65 -4.54 14.26
C LEU A 79 -1.54 -5.20 15.32
N GLU A 80 -2.01 -4.43 16.30
CA GLU A 80 -2.95 -4.91 17.34
C GLU A 80 -4.34 -5.24 16.78
N ALA A 81 -4.66 -4.83 15.55
CA ALA A 81 -5.94 -5.04 14.89
C ALA A 81 -5.90 -6.13 13.79
N LEU A 82 -4.78 -6.84 13.64
CA LEU A 82 -4.63 -7.99 12.74
C LEU A 82 -5.16 -9.28 13.39
#